data_AF-A0A967GRR3-F1
#
_entry.id   AF-A0A967GRR3-F1
#
_cell.length_a   1.000
_cell.length_b   1.000
_cell.length_c   1.000
_cell.angle_alpha   90.00
_cell.angle_beta   90.00
_cell.angle_gamma   90.00
#
_symmetry.space_group_name_H-M   'P 1'
#
loop_
_entity.id
_entity.type
_entity.pdbx_description
1 polymer ?
#
loop_
_entity_poly.entity_id
_entity_poly.type
_entity_poly.pdbx_seq_one_letter_code
_entity_poly.pdbx_strand_id
1 'polypeptide(L)'
;MVARTMAPDKTYPTLSDYQPWTEEVVEAGRAIPVHSGGRVKPLETYAGYMMLSFRGDRTIRVVGEGDEVVKIGPTEWLLDTLFRPQYSMKLPVFRVDNSDVFETIGMTGKEKRDRYSYEELDPYRQRLIEVGGEFEKMQDQGIELSTVQKQTFELARNVRSY
;
A
#
# COMPACT_ATOMS: atom_id res chain seq x y z
N MET A 1 -20.58 -33.90 -7.45
CA MET A 1 -20.90 -32.48 -7.30
C MET A 1 -19.75 -31.86 -6.50
N VAL A 2 -18.80 -31.20 -7.16
CA VAL A 2 -17.57 -30.69 -6.52
C VAL A 2 -17.96 -29.45 -5.74
N ALA A 3 -17.86 -29.51 -4.40
CA ALA A 3 -18.03 -28.36 -3.54
C ALA A 3 -17.01 -27.29 -3.97
N ARG A 4 -17.51 -26.17 -4.52
CA ARG A 4 -16.70 -24.95 -4.61
C ARG A 4 -16.36 -24.59 -3.16
N THR A 5 -15.10 -24.75 -2.79
CA THR A 5 -14.54 -24.13 -1.59
C THR A 5 -14.90 -22.64 -1.66
N MET A 6 -15.89 -22.23 -0.86
CA MET A 6 -16.21 -20.82 -0.68
C MET A 6 -14.93 -20.19 -0.11
N ALA A 7 -14.33 -19.28 -0.88
CA ALA A 7 -13.28 -18.44 -0.34
C ALA A 7 -13.83 -17.76 0.93
N PRO A 8 -13.02 -17.56 1.97
CA PRO A 8 -13.46 -16.85 3.17
C PRO A 8 -14.08 -15.50 2.76
N ASP A 9 -15.14 -15.09 3.45
CA ASP A 9 -15.76 -13.77 3.23
C ASP A 9 -14.66 -12.71 3.27
N LYS A 10 -14.45 -12.04 2.14
CA LYS A 10 -13.42 -11.00 2.04
C LYS A 10 -13.89 -9.81 2.85
N THR A 11 -13.38 -9.69 4.06
CA THR A 11 -13.54 -8.50 4.89
C THR A 11 -12.70 -7.37 4.28
N TYR A 12 -13.38 -6.32 3.82
CA TYR A 12 -12.72 -5.08 3.38
C TYR A 12 -12.74 -4.08 4.54
N PRO A 13 -11.71 -3.23 4.67
CA PRO A 13 -11.72 -2.19 5.70
C PRO A 13 -12.87 -1.21 5.42
N THR A 14 -13.54 -0.81 6.50
CA THR A 14 -14.66 0.14 6.45
C THR A 14 -14.14 1.57 6.55
N LEU A 15 -14.45 2.38 5.54
CA LEU A 15 -14.29 3.82 5.53
C LEU A 15 -15.69 4.41 5.26
N SER A 16 -16.52 4.50 6.29
CA SER A 16 -17.95 4.79 6.20
C SER A 16 -18.29 6.15 5.61
N ASP A 17 -17.35 7.09 5.58
CA ASP A 17 -17.50 8.43 5.00
C ASP A 17 -16.77 8.56 3.64
N TYR A 18 -16.24 7.46 3.09
CA TYR A 18 -15.53 7.49 1.82
C TYR A 18 -16.48 7.72 0.64
N GLN A 19 -16.19 8.78 -0.11
CA GLN A 19 -16.89 9.12 -1.35
C GLN A 19 -15.99 8.91 -2.56
N PRO A 20 -16.38 8.07 -3.54
CA PRO A 20 -15.66 7.95 -4.80
C PRO A 20 -15.51 9.31 -5.50
N TRP A 21 -14.40 9.49 -6.23
CA TRP A 21 -14.28 10.62 -7.15
C TRP A 21 -15.31 10.50 -8.28
N THR A 22 -15.80 11.63 -8.78
CA THR A 22 -16.60 11.63 -10.02
C THR A 22 -15.73 11.21 -11.19
N GLU A 23 -16.33 10.56 -12.20
CA GLU A 23 -15.59 10.10 -13.39
C GLU A 23 -14.84 11.25 -14.08
N GLU A 24 -15.45 12.44 -14.14
CA GLU A 24 -14.82 13.64 -14.70
C GLU A 24 -13.50 13.98 -14.02
N VAL A 25 -13.45 13.93 -12.67
CA VAL A 25 -12.23 14.22 -11.91
C VAL A 25 -11.18 13.13 -12.14
N VAL A 26 -11.60 11.86 -12.22
CA VAL A 26 -10.69 10.75 -12.49
C VAL A 26 -10.07 10.88 -13.87
N GLU A 27 -10.87 11.16 -14.91
CA GLU A 27 -10.40 11.36 -16.29
C GLU A 27 -9.46 12.56 -16.41
N ALA A 28 -9.80 13.70 -15.79
CA ALA A 28 -8.91 14.86 -15.72
C ALA A 28 -7.58 14.49 -15.04
N GLY A 29 -7.64 13.74 -13.94
CA GLY A 29 -6.47 13.24 -13.23
C GLY A 29 -5.59 12.34 -14.09
N ARG A 30 -6.17 11.36 -14.81
CA ARG A 30 -5.43 10.39 -15.64
C ARG A 30 -4.51 11.07 -16.64
N ALA A 31 -4.94 12.18 -17.23
CA ALA A 31 -4.22 12.91 -18.27
C ALA A 31 -3.12 13.85 -17.75
N ILE A 32 -3.04 14.13 -16.44
CA ILE A 32 -2.05 15.07 -15.89
C ILE A 32 -0.62 14.60 -16.24
N PRO A 33 0.21 15.42 -16.88
CA PRO A 33 1.58 15.05 -17.22
C PRO A 33 2.47 15.08 -15.97
N VAL A 34 3.17 13.98 -15.71
CA VAL A 34 4.11 13.83 -14.59
C VAL A 34 5.50 13.49 -15.12
N HIS A 35 6.52 14.19 -14.63
CA HIS A 35 7.90 13.88 -14.91
C HIS A 35 8.44 12.87 -13.88
N SER A 36 8.85 11.68 -14.33
CA SER A 36 9.37 10.63 -13.46
C SER A 36 10.40 9.78 -14.20
N GLY A 37 11.61 9.65 -13.63
CA GLY A 37 12.72 8.89 -14.22
C GLY A 37 13.22 9.45 -15.54
N GLY A 38 13.28 10.79 -15.68
CA GLY A 38 13.73 11.47 -16.90
C GLY A 38 12.73 11.45 -18.07
N ARG A 39 11.51 10.95 -17.86
CA ARG A 39 10.46 10.86 -18.88
C ARG A 39 9.14 11.44 -18.38
N VAL A 40 8.46 12.21 -19.23
CA VAL A 40 7.08 12.64 -18.98
C VAL A 40 6.11 11.52 -19.32
N LYS A 41 5.20 11.21 -18.41
CA LYS A 41 4.15 10.18 -18.57
C LYS A 41 2.84 10.66 -17.93
N PRO A 42 1.68 10.11 -18.33
CA PRO A 42 0.41 10.43 -17.68
C PRO A 42 0.42 10.01 -16.20
N LEU A 43 -0.30 10.75 -15.35
CA LEU A 43 -0.45 10.48 -13.92
C LEU A 43 -0.96 9.06 -13.69
N GLU A 44 -1.89 8.56 -14.50
CA GLU A 44 -2.40 7.19 -14.39
C GLU A 44 -1.27 6.15 -14.46
N THR A 45 -0.33 6.35 -15.37
CA THR A 45 0.81 5.45 -15.54
C THR A 45 1.69 5.50 -14.30
N TYR A 46 1.98 6.70 -13.81
CA TYR A 46 2.77 6.91 -12.59
C TYR A 46 2.09 6.28 -11.36
N ALA A 47 0.82 6.61 -11.13
CA ALA A 47 0.00 6.08 -10.04
C ALA A 47 -0.07 4.55 -10.08
N GLY A 48 -0.25 3.99 -11.28
CA GLY A 48 -0.25 2.56 -11.50
C GLY A 48 1.05 1.86 -11.10
N TYR A 49 2.21 2.47 -11.41
CA TYR A 49 3.51 1.95 -10.98
C TYR A 49 3.70 2.05 -9.47
N MET A 50 3.34 3.19 -8.86
CA MET A 50 3.46 3.40 -7.41
C MET A 50 2.58 2.40 -6.63
N MET A 51 1.31 2.25 -7.05
CA MET A 51 0.38 1.32 -6.44
C MET A 51 0.87 -0.14 -6.57
N LEU A 52 1.41 -0.53 -7.73
CA LEU A 52 2.05 -1.84 -7.89
C LEU A 52 3.27 -2.02 -6.98
N SER A 53 4.09 -0.98 -6.78
CA SER A 53 5.26 -1.06 -5.90
C SER A 53 4.88 -1.28 -4.44
N PHE A 54 3.86 -0.56 -3.95
CA PHE A 54 3.44 -0.65 -2.56
C PHE A 54 2.54 -1.86 -2.29
N ARG A 55 1.62 -2.12 -3.22
CA ARG A 55 0.51 -3.05 -3.04
C ARG A 55 0.69 -4.35 -3.85
N GLY A 56 1.46 -4.35 -4.94
CA GLY A 56 1.59 -5.52 -5.81
C GLY A 56 0.35 -5.83 -6.65
N ASP A 57 -0.68 -4.98 -6.62
CA ASP A 57 -1.79 -4.97 -7.58
C ASP A 57 -2.27 -3.51 -7.79
N ARG A 58 -3.36 -3.33 -8.55
CA ARG A 58 -3.88 -2.01 -8.97
C ARG A 58 -5.32 -1.75 -8.50
N THR A 59 -5.74 -2.34 -7.39
CA THR A 59 -7.14 -2.22 -6.96
C THR A 59 -7.31 -2.38 -5.45
N ILE A 60 -7.71 -1.31 -4.78
CA ILE A 60 -8.18 -1.37 -3.39
C ILE A 60 -9.69 -1.57 -3.38
N ARG A 61 -10.19 -2.29 -2.38
CA ARG A 61 -11.62 -2.40 -2.09
C ARG A 61 -11.83 -2.02 -0.62
N VAL A 62 -12.82 -1.18 -0.38
CA VAL A 62 -13.22 -0.70 0.95
C VAL A 62 -14.74 -0.76 1.04
N VAL A 63 -15.27 -0.85 2.26
CA VAL A 63 -16.69 -0.60 2.51
C VAL A 63 -16.85 0.90 2.72
N GLY A 64 -17.54 1.57 1.79
CA GLY A 64 -17.74 3.02 1.79
C GLY A 64 -19.01 3.46 2.52
N GLU A 65 -19.50 4.65 2.18
CA GLU A 65 -20.81 5.11 2.64
C GLU A 65 -21.93 4.16 2.20
N GLY A 66 -22.88 3.89 3.09
CA GLY A 66 -24.02 3.02 2.81
C GLY A 66 -23.71 1.52 2.81
N ASP A 67 -22.59 1.10 3.40
CA ASP A 67 -22.11 -0.29 3.46
C ASP A 67 -21.80 -0.91 2.07
N GLU A 68 -21.61 -0.07 1.06
CA GLU A 68 -21.32 -0.50 -0.30
C GLU A 68 -19.82 -0.75 -0.52
N VAL A 69 -19.48 -1.79 -1.28
CA VAL A 69 -18.08 -2.09 -1.61
C VAL A 69 -17.61 -1.18 -2.74
N VAL A 70 -16.75 -0.23 -2.40
CA VAL A 70 -16.15 0.71 -3.35
C VAL A 70 -14.82 0.16 -3.86
N LYS A 71 -14.62 0.24 -5.18
CA LYS A 71 -13.37 -0.09 -5.85
C LYS A 71 -12.57 1.18 -6.11
N ILE A 72 -11.33 1.22 -5.62
CA ILE A 72 -10.41 2.36 -5.79
C ILE A 72 -9.27 1.91 -6.71
N GLY A 73 -9.15 2.58 -7.86
CA GLY A 73 -8.07 2.37 -8.82
C GLY A 73 -6.82 3.21 -8.50
N PRO A 74 -5.76 3.10 -9.34
CA PRO A 74 -4.51 3.80 -9.08
C PRO A 74 -4.65 5.33 -9.10
N THR A 75 -5.37 5.88 -10.06
CA THR A 75 -5.55 7.33 -10.17
C THR A 75 -6.34 7.87 -8.99
N GLU A 76 -7.44 7.21 -8.63
CA GLU A 76 -8.28 7.55 -7.48
C GLU A 76 -7.47 7.52 -6.18
N TRP A 77 -6.67 6.47 -5.96
CA TRP A 77 -5.80 6.35 -4.80
C TRP A 77 -4.73 7.45 -4.73
N LEU A 78 -4.11 7.80 -5.86
CA LEU A 78 -3.11 8.88 -5.88
C LEU A 78 -3.77 10.24 -5.65
N LEU A 79 -4.96 10.48 -6.21
CA LEU A 79 -5.76 11.68 -5.93
C LEU A 79 -6.15 11.76 -4.46
N ASP A 80 -6.55 10.64 -3.85
CA ASP A 80 -6.80 10.58 -2.40
C ASP A 80 -5.53 10.92 -1.61
N THR A 81 -4.37 10.42 -2.04
CA THR A 81 -3.09 10.72 -1.37
C THR A 81 -2.74 12.22 -1.45
N LEU A 82 -3.02 12.86 -2.59
CA LEU A 82 -2.72 14.27 -2.81
C LEU A 82 -3.72 15.23 -2.16
N PHE A 83 -5.01 14.88 -2.17
CA PHE A 83 -6.10 15.81 -1.85
C PHE A 83 -7.00 15.37 -0.70
N ARG A 84 -6.98 14.09 -0.31
CA ARG A 84 -7.80 13.52 0.77
C ARG A 84 -6.98 12.56 1.65
N PRO A 85 -5.87 13.03 2.25
CA PRO A 85 -4.95 12.15 2.97
C PRO A 85 -5.62 11.42 4.15
N GLN A 86 -6.69 11.97 4.72
CA GLN A 86 -7.50 11.31 5.75
C GLN A 86 -8.09 9.96 5.32
N TYR A 87 -8.25 9.72 4.01
CA TYR A 87 -8.63 8.42 3.46
C TYR A 87 -7.40 7.59 3.11
N SER A 88 -6.43 8.17 2.39
CA SER A 88 -5.27 7.42 1.92
C SER A 88 -4.44 6.81 3.05
N MET A 89 -4.39 7.45 4.23
CA MET A 89 -3.70 6.91 5.40
C MET A 89 -4.36 5.62 5.94
N LYS A 90 -5.67 5.43 5.71
CA LYS A 90 -6.47 4.28 6.16
C LYS A 90 -6.56 3.15 5.14
N LEU A 91 -6.21 3.42 3.88
CA LEU A 91 -6.31 2.41 2.83
C LEU A 91 -5.24 1.32 3.01
N PRO A 92 -5.56 0.04 2.75
CA PRO A 92 -4.63 -1.08 2.88
C PRO A 92 -3.65 -1.13 1.68
N VAL A 93 -2.64 -0.26 1.74
CA VAL A 93 -1.69 0.02 0.64
C VAL A 93 -0.47 -0.88 0.70
N PHE A 94 0.12 -1.09 1.88
CA PHE A 94 1.40 -1.79 2.01
C PHE A 94 1.19 -3.30 2.05
N ARG A 95 1.69 -4.01 1.04
CA ARG A 95 1.71 -5.46 1.02
C ARG A 95 2.82 -6.01 1.91
N VAL A 96 2.48 -6.97 2.76
CA VAL A 96 3.43 -7.73 3.58
C VAL A 96 3.23 -9.22 3.32
N ASP A 97 4.25 -9.86 2.77
CA ASP A 97 4.22 -11.28 2.38
C ASP A 97 4.68 -12.25 3.47
N ASN A 98 5.24 -11.72 4.55
CA ASN A 98 5.59 -12.46 5.75
C ASN A 98 5.39 -11.56 6.99
N SER A 99 4.51 -11.96 7.91
CA SER A 99 4.26 -11.24 9.16
C SER A 99 5.47 -11.19 10.09
N ASP A 100 6.45 -12.09 9.94
CA ASP A 100 7.66 -12.15 10.77
C ASP A 100 8.49 -10.85 10.70
N VAL A 101 8.29 -10.03 9.65
CA VAL A 101 8.92 -8.69 9.55
C VAL A 101 8.58 -7.82 10.76
N PHE A 102 7.40 -8.02 11.35
CA PHE A 102 6.90 -7.20 12.44
C PHE A 102 7.50 -7.54 13.81
N GLU A 103 8.04 -8.75 13.99
CA GLU A 103 8.72 -9.15 15.23
C GLU A 103 9.87 -8.19 15.56
N THR A 104 10.63 -7.77 14.53
CA THR A 104 11.79 -6.89 14.67
C THR A 104 11.45 -5.46 15.09
N ILE A 105 10.19 -5.04 14.87
CA ILE A 105 9.70 -3.69 15.18
C ILE A 105 8.71 -3.68 16.34
N GLY A 106 8.45 -4.83 16.98
CA GLY A 106 7.55 -4.95 18.12
C GLY A 106 6.06 -4.86 17.78
N MET A 107 5.70 -5.18 16.53
CA MET A 107 4.31 -5.22 16.08
C MET A 107 3.84 -6.67 15.90
N THR A 108 2.56 -6.94 16.18
CA THR A 108 1.93 -8.22 15.85
C THR A 108 1.19 -8.08 14.52
N GLY A 109 1.55 -8.89 13.53
CA GLY A 109 0.84 -8.94 12.24
C GLY A 109 -0.55 -9.55 12.36
N LYS A 110 -1.44 -9.25 11.41
CA LYS A 110 -2.79 -9.82 11.28
C LYS A 110 -2.73 -11.28 10.83
N GLU A 111 -2.30 -11.48 9.59
CA GLU A 111 -2.17 -12.76 8.90
C GLU A 111 -0.75 -12.88 8.33
N LYS A 112 -0.34 -14.11 7.96
CA LYS A 112 0.98 -14.36 7.37
C LYS A 112 1.24 -13.49 6.13
N ARG A 113 0.20 -13.25 5.34
CA ARG A 113 0.22 -12.41 4.14
C ARG A 113 -0.97 -11.48 4.17
N ASP A 114 -0.72 -10.19 4.28
CA ASP A 114 -1.80 -9.21 4.32
C ASP A 114 -1.36 -7.83 3.85
N ARG A 115 -2.29 -6.89 3.91
CA ARG A 115 -2.12 -5.49 3.57
C ARG A 115 -2.35 -4.63 4.80
N TYR A 116 -1.51 -3.62 4.93
CA TYR A 116 -1.51 -2.69 6.06
C TYR A 116 -1.71 -1.27 5.54
N SER A 117 -2.47 -0.49 6.29
CA SER A 117 -2.59 0.94 6.06
C SER A 117 -1.38 1.69 6.63
N TYR A 118 -1.27 2.97 6.29
CA TYR A 118 -0.24 3.81 6.89
C TYR A 118 -0.51 4.00 8.39
N GLU A 119 -1.76 4.25 8.78
CA GLU A 119 -2.14 4.40 10.21
C GLU A 119 -1.77 3.17 11.04
N GLU A 120 -1.90 1.96 10.49
CA GLU A 120 -1.54 0.73 11.20
C GLU A 120 -0.03 0.60 11.45
N LEU A 121 0.79 1.16 10.56
CA LEU A 121 2.25 1.12 10.65
C LEU A 121 2.83 2.34 11.37
N ASP A 122 2.11 3.45 11.44
CA ASP A 122 2.58 4.74 11.96
C ASP A 122 3.19 4.64 13.38
N PRO A 123 2.58 3.93 14.36
CA PRO A 123 3.17 3.77 15.69
C PRO A 123 4.55 3.11 15.70
N TYR A 124 4.85 2.28 14.70
CA TYR A 124 6.10 1.52 14.57
C TYR A 124 7.03 2.08 13.50
N ARG A 125 6.61 3.12 12.78
CA ARG A 125 7.28 3.66 11.59
C ARG A 125 8.73 4.05 11.86
N GLN A 126 8.99 4.70 13.00
CA GLN A 126 10.34 5.12 13.36
C GLN A 126 11.26 3.91 13.50
N ARG A 127 10.80 2.87 14.21
CA ARG A 127 11.57 1.63 14.40
C ARG A 127 11.76 0.87 13.08
N LEU A 128 10.73 0.83 12.23
CA LEU A 128 10.80 0.22 10.90
C LEU A 128 11.85 0.91 10.02
N ILE A 129 11.92 2.25 10.02
CA ILE A 129 12.92 3.00 9.26
C ILE A 129 14.34 2.74 9.79
N GLU A 130 14.52 2.69 11.11
CA GLU A 130 15.81 2.38 11.73
C GLU A 130 16.32 0.99 11.33
N VAL A 131 15.50 -0.05 11.51
CA VAL A 131 15.84 -1.43 11.14
C VAL A 131 16.08 -1.55 9.63
N GLY A 132 15.25 -0.90 8.81
CA GLY A 132 15.46 -0.85 7.37
C GLY A 132 16.82 -0.24 7.00
N GLY A 133 17.22 0.85 7.66
CA GLY A 133 18.52 1.48 7.45
C GLY A 133 19.71 0.63 7.95
N GLU A 134 19.53 -0.19 8.99
CA GLU A 134 20.53 -1.18 9.41
C GLU A 134 20.75 -2.25 8.33
N PHE A 135 19.66 -2.77 7.75
CA PHE A 135 19.74 -3.77 6.67
C PHE A 135 20.29 -3.20 5.36
N GLU A 136 19.98 -1.94 5.04
CA GLU A 136 20.59 -1.22 3.91
C GLU A 136 22.12 -1.18 4.04
N LYS A 137 22.63 -0.80 5.23
CA LYS A 137 24.08 -0.79 5.51
C LYS A 137 24.72 -2.18 5.42
N MET A 138 24.04 -3.22 5.92
CA MET A 138 24.54 -4.60 5.81
C MET A 138 24.67 -5.02 4.34
N GLN A 139 23.67 -4.69 3.52
CA GLN A 139 23.71 -4.98 2.08
C GLN A 139 24.84 -4.21 1.38
N ASP A 140 25.05 -2.92 1.71
CA ASP A 140 26.14 -2.10 1.18
C ASP A 140 27.54 -2.66 1.53
N GLN A 141 27.64 -3.35 2.68
CA GLN A 141 28.84 -4.05 3.12
C GLN A 141 29.02 -5.43 2.46
N GLY A 142 28.12 -5.83 1.54
CA GLY A 142 28.16 -7.12 0.86
C GLY A 142 27.63 -8.28 1.70
N ILE A 143 26.94 -8.01 2.80
CA ILE A 143 26.31 -9.06 3.64
C ILE A 143 25.00 -9.49 2.99
N GLU A 144 24.82 -10.79 2.78
CA GLU A 144 23.58 -11.32 2.24
C GLU A 144 22.46 -11.27 3.29
N LEU A 145 21.41 -10.49 3.00
CA LEU A 145 20.22 -10.40 3.83
C LEU A 145 19.34 -11.65 3.71
N SER A 146 18.79 -12.10 4.84
CA SER A 146 17.76 -13.13 4.87
C SER A 146 16.48 -12.65 4.19
N THR A 147 15.57 -13.58 3.85
CA THR A 147 14.28 -13.25 3.23
C THR A 147 13.48 -12.25 4.06
N VAL A 148 13.42 -12.44 5.38
CA VAL A 148 12.69 -11.54 6.30
C VAL A 148 13.35 -10.16 6.32
N GLN A 149 14.69 -10.10 6.39
CA GLN A 149 15.41 -8.82 6.38
C GLN A 149 15.20 -8.04 5.07
N LYS A 150 15.23 -8.73 3.92
CA LYS A 150 14.90 -8.13 2.61
C LYS A 150 13.49 -7.57 2.60
N GLN A 151 12.52 -8.32 3.11
CA GLN A 151 11.12 -7.88 3.17
C GLN A 151 10.91 -6.70 4.14
N THR A 152 11.58 -6.70 5.30
CA THR A 152 11.56 -5.57 6.24
C THR A 152 12.17 -4.32 5.62
N PHE A 153 13.31 -4.46 4.92
CA PHE A 153 13.95 -3.36 4.19
C PHE A 153 13.02 -2.78 3.11
N GLU A 154 12.40 -3.62 2.29
CA GLU A 154 11.45 -3.18 1.26
C GLU A 154 10.21 -2.49 1.85
N LEU A 155 9.67 -3.03 2.95
CA LEU A 155 8.55 -2.40 3.66
C LEU A 155 8.95 -1.02 4.19
N ALA A 156 10.11 -0.90 4.83
CA ALA A 156 10.63 0.37 5.34
C ALA A 156 10.82 1.40 4.22
N ARG A 157 11.36 0.97 3.07
CA ARG A 157 11.54 1.82 1.89
C ARG A 157 10.20 2.33 1.36
N ASN A 158 9.22 1.43 1.23
CA ASN A 158 7.88 1.76 0.76
C ASN A 158 7.19 2.76 1.70
N VAL A 159 7.19 2.51 3.01
CA VAL A 159 6.59 3.40 4.03
C VAL A 159 7.29 4.76 4.08
N ARG A 160 8.61 4.80 3.87
CA ARG A 160 9.38 6.07 3.82
C ARG A 160 9.05 6.91 2.58
N SER A 161 8.70 6.26 1.47
CA SER A 161 8.43 6.91 0.18
C SER A 161 6.96 7.22 -0.11
N TYR A 162 6.06 6.77 0.77
CA TYR A 162 4.62 7.07 0.72
C TYR A 162 4.34 8.46 1.27
#